data_AF-A0A0B4RZH5-F1
#
_entry.id   AF-A0A0B4RZH5-F1
#
_cell.length_a   1.000
_cell.length_b   1.000
_cell.length_c   1.000
_cell.angle_alpha   90.00
_cell.angle_beta   90.00
_cell.angle_gamma   90.00
#
_symmetry.space_group_name_H-M   'P 1'
#
loop_
_entity.id
_entity.type
_entity.pdbx_description
1 polymer ?
#
loop_
_entity_poly.entity_id
_entity_poly.type
_entity_poly.pdbx_seq_one_letter_code
_entity_poly.pdbx_strand_id
1 'polypeptide(L)'
;MESKLRKKFIYFSVGIIAIVLLSIMAFVNVTNFYNLKRSSDELLKTLVENNGVMPSFKLNDNSKEEKTVYLKNFSNRFFTVKTDNKKNVITVNTDDVFFTSASEAVEYAKDVLSSGKSRGYYGGFKYVVENTENGKLIAFVDVVKDFDVFYSNLGNSVVISFFVLGFVTFFSFVLSKKAVAPMVQAYEKQNAFITDASHELKTPLAIINTSADVLEMESGESKWTGNIHKQVNRLNGLIGNLISLTKLEESDDLDRLEFSLSDTLDDCVMDVKDYALSLDKNIVTDIEKDISFKGDEKLIRQVIGILLDNAIKYAREKSDINVKLTKQNKKIVFTVENEADNLEIKNYNILFERFYRADSSRNSKTGGYGIGLSIAQSIVLKHKGKISADSFDGERIVFTVKL
;
A
#
# COMPACT_ATOMS: atom_id res chain seq x y z
N MET A 1 15.24 2.18 -13.64
CA MET A 1 14.22 1.32 -12.98
C MET A 1 14.65 0.76 -11.62
N GLU A 2 15.85 0.17 -11.50
CA GLU A 2 16.35 -0.51 -10.29
C GLU A 2 16.22 0.31 -9.00
N SER A 3 16.64 1.58 -8.99
CA SER A 3 16.64 2.40 -7.78
C SER A 3 15.24 2.69 -7.24
N LYS A 4 14.23 2.86 -8.12
CA LYS A 4 12.83 3.08 -7.73
C LYS A 4 12.23 1.81 -7.11
N LEU A 5 12.47 0.66 -7.72
CA LEU A 5 11.99 -0.62 -7.20
C LEU A 5 12.63 -0.95 -5.85
N ARG A 6 13.94 -0.70 -5.73
CA ARG A 6 14.70 -0.86 -4.49
C ARG A 6 14.18 0.02 -3.36
N LYS A 7 13.91 1.31 -3.64
CA LYS A 7 13.31 2.23 -2.66
C LYS A 7 11.92 1.76 -2.21
N LYS A 8 11.04 1.36 -3.13
CA LYS A 8 9.71 0.84 -2.79
C LYS A 8 9.80 -0.40 -1.89
N PHE A 9 10.68 -1.34 -2.22
CA PHE A 9 10.92 -2.53 -1.41
C PHE A 9 11.38 -2.16 0.01
N ILE A 10 12.39 -1.29 0.14
CA ILE A 10 12.89 -0.83 1.44
C ILE A 10 11.79 -0.15 2.26
N TYR A 11 11.06 0.81 1.68
CA TYR A 11 9.98 1.51 2.41
C TYR A 11 8.88 0.55 2.87
N PHE A 12 8.50 -0.40 2.03
CA PHE A 12 7.49 -1.39 2.37
C PHE A 12 7.95 -2.31 3.51
N SER A 13 9.18 -2.85 3.42
CA SER A 13 9.75 -3.72 4.47
C SER A 13 9.95 -2.97 5.80
N VAL A 14 10.52 -1.77 5.76
CA VAL A 14 10.73 -0.94 6.96
C VAL A 14 9.40 -0.51 7.56
N GLY A 15 8.40 -0.16 6.73
CA GLY A 15 7.07 0.22 7.18
C GLY A 15 6.34 -0.90 7.93
N ILE A 16 6.36 -2.13 7.40
CA ILE A 16 5.76 -3.29 8.08
C ILE A 16 6.44 -3.53 9.43
N ILE A 17 7.77 -3.49 9.46
CA ILE A 17 8.52 -3.75 10.68
C ILE A 17 8.30 -2.64 11.72
N ALA A 18 8.19 -1.38 11.30
CA ALA A 18 7.84 -0.28 12.20
C ALA A 18 6.46 -0.49 12.86
N ILE A 19 5.46 -0.95 12.10
CA ILE A 19 4.12 -1.26 12.63
C ILE A 19 4.18 -2.41 13.64
N VAL A 20 4.95 -3.47 13.34
CA VAL A 20 5.15 -4.61 14.26
C VAL A 20 5.84 -4.15 15.54
N LEU A 21 6.91 -3.35 15.44
CA LEU A 21 7.64 -2.82 16.59
C LEU A 21 6.76 -1.93 17.47
N LEU A 22 5.95 -1.04 16.87
CA LEU A 22 5.00 -0.22 17.62
C LEU A 22 3.95 -1.07 18.34
N SER A 23 3.47 -2.13 17.69
CA SER A 23 2.48 -3.05 18.30
C SER A 23 3.08 -3.81 19.48
N ILE A 24 4.30 -4.32 19.35
CA ILE A 24 5.03 -5.01 20.43
C ILE A 24 5.34 -4.03 21.56
N MET A 25 5.83 -2.84 21.26
CA MET A 25 6.14 -1.80 22.24
C MET A 25 4.89 -1.41 23.02
N ALA A 26 3.76 -1.18 22.34
CA ALA A 26 2.50 -0.87 22.99
C ALA A 26 2.05 -2.02 23.91
N PHE A 27 2.09 -3.26 23.42
CA PHE A 27 1.71 -4.43 24.21
C PHE A 27 2.55 -4.56 25.49
N VAL A 28 3.89 -4.51 25.38
CA VAL A 28 4.81 -4.61 26.52
C VAL A 28 4.56 -3.50 27.54
N ASN A 29 4.40 -2.26 27.10
CA ASN A 29 4.19 -1.13 28.01
C ASN A 29 2.81 -1.16 28.67
N VAL A 30 1.77 -1.59 27.95
CA VAL A 30 0.43 -1.81 28.52
C VAL A 30 0.48 -2.91 29.57
N THR A 31 1.10 -4.05 29.27
CA THR A 31 1.29 -5.13 30.27
C THR A 31 2.08 -4.65 31.49
N ASN A 32 3.14 -3.87 31.29
CA ASN A 32 3.92 -3.30 32.39
C ASN A 32 3.06 -2.36 33.26
N PHE A 33 2.28 -1.48 32.64
CA PHE A 33 1.36 -0.59 33.34
C PHE A 33 0.30 -1.36 34.16
N TYR A 34 -0.30 -2.40 33.57
CA TYR A 34 -1.27 -3.24 34.27
C TYR A 34 -0.65 -3.99 35.45
N ASN A 35 0.57 -4.52 35.29
CA ASN A 35 1.27 -5.24 36.35
C ASN A 35 1.59 -4.32 37.55
N LEU A 36 2.09 -3.11 37.31
CA LEU A 36 2.37 -2.12 38.36
C LEU A 36 1.09 -1.69 39.08
N LYS A 37 0.01 -1.45 38.33
CA LYS A 37 -1.28 -1.09 38.91
C LYS A 37 -1.84 -2.21 39.78
N ARG A 38 -1.74 -3.46 39.32
CA ARG A 38 -2.22 -4.65 40.04
C ARG A 38 -1.47 -4.86 41.35
N SER A 39 -0.14 -4.73 41.35
CA SER A 39 0.67 -4.93 42.56
C SER A 39 0.30 -3.95 43.67
N SER A 40 0.15 -2.66 43.34
CA SER A 40 -0.30 -1.66 44.32
C SER A 40 -1.76 -1.86 44.79
N ASP A 41 -2.66 -2.31 43.91
CA ASP A 41 -4.04 -2.66 44.29
C ASP A 41 -4.10 -3.88 45.24
N GLU A 42 -3.29 -4.92 44.99
CA GLU A 42 -3.21 -6.09 45.86
C GLU A 42 -2.67 -5.72 47.25
N LEU A 43 -1.65 -4.86 47.33
CA LEU A 43 -1.12 -4.36 48.61
C LEU A 43 -2.17 -3.56 49.40
N LEU A 44 -2.84 -2.60 48.75
CA LEU A 44 -3.92 -1.83 49.38
C LEU A 44 -5.03 -2.74 49.91
N LYS A 45 -5.43 -3.75 49.13
CA LYS A 45 -6.44 -4.73 49.53
C LYS A 45 -5.99 -5.51 50.77
N THR A 46 -4.76 -6.03 50.79
CA THR A 46 -4.21 -6.75 51.94
C THR A 46 -4.15 -5.87 53.20
N LEU A 47 -3.79 -4.59 53.08
CA LEU A 47 -3.78 -3.67 54.21
C LEU A 47 -5.19 -3.42 54.76
N VAL A 48 -6.19 -3.25 53.89
CA VAL A 48 -7.58 -3.05 54.32
C VAL A 48 -8.11 -4.31 55.02
N GLU A 49 -7.90 -5.49 54.45
CA GLU A 49 -8.36 -6.77 55.02
C GLU A 49 -7.73 -7.07 56.39
N ASN A 50 -6.50 -6.57 56.65
CA ASN A 50 -5.78 -6.77 57.90
C ASN A 50 -5.80 -5.52 58.81
N ASN A 51 -6.84 -4.67 58.70
CA ASN A 51 -7.05 -3.51 59.58
C ASN A 51 -5.86 -2.54 59.65
N GLY A 52 -5.19 -2.34 58.52
CA GLY A 52 -4.08 -1.40 58.35
C GLY A 52 -2.73 -1.90 58.84
N VAL A 53 -2.61 -3.20 59.11
CA VAL A 53 -1.36 -3.85 59.53
C VAL A 53 -1.01 -4.91 58.52
N MET A 54 0.28 -5.03 58.18
CA MET A 54 0.73 -6.10 57.32
C MET A 54 0.70 -7.43 58.08
N PRO A 55 0.15 -8.53 57.51
CA PRO A 55 0.08 -9.81 58.19
C PRO A 55 1.48 -10.31 58.59
N SER A 56 1.69 -10.53 59.89
CA SER A 56 2.94 -11.09 60.40
C SER A 56 3.02 -12.58 60.10
N PHE A 57 3.91 -13.00 59.20
CA PHE A 57 4.23 -14.41 59.03
C PHE A 57 5.02 -14.91 60.25
N LYS A 58 4.44 -15.81 61.04
CA LYS A 58 5.21 -16.56 62.05
C LYS A 58 6.17 -17.49 61.29
N LEU A 59 7.47 -17.31 61.49
CA LEU A 59 8.58 -18.08 60.90
C LEU A 59 8.60 -19.53 61.42
N ASN A 60 7.56 -20.32 61.16
CA ASN A 60 7.56 -21.74 61.55
C ASN A 60 7.10 -22.72 60.46
N ASP A 61 6.92 -22.29 59.21
CA ASP A 61 6.66 -23.21 58.09
C ASP A 61 7.67 -23.05 56.94
N ASN A 62 8.07 -24.20 56.39
CA ASN A 62 9.27 -24.46 55.59
C ASN A 62 9.22 -23.97 54.12
N SER A 63 8.43 -22.97 53.76
CA SER A 63 8.24 -22.53 52.38
C SER A 63 9.08 -21.30 52.04
N LYS A 64 10.36 -21.50 51.66
CA LYS A 64 11.20 -20.44 51.02
C LYS A 64 10.46 -19.76 49.86
N GLU A 65 9.55 -20.46 49.19
CA GLU A 65 8.69 -19.93 48.12
C GLU A 65 7.69 -18.88 48.63
N GLU A 66 6.99 -19.10 49.75
CA GLU A 66 6.01 -18.13 50.27
C GLU A 66 6.70 -16.84 50.73
N LYS A 67 7.89 -16.95 51.35
CA LYS A 67 8.71 -15.80 51.71
C LYS A 67 9.21 -15.02 50.49
N THR A 68 9.56 -15.72 49.41
CA THR A 68 10.02 -15.08 48.16
C THR A 68 8.85 -14.42 47.43
N VAL A 69 7.69 -15.06 47.36
CA VAL A 69 6.45 -14.49 46.79
C VAL A 69 6.01 -13.26 47.58
N TYR A 70 6.08 -13.30 48.91
CA TYR A 70 5.75 -12.17 49.78
C TYR A 70 6.69 -10.97 49.61
N LEU A 71 8.01 -11.19 49.70
CA LEU A 71 9.00 -10.12 49.51
C LEU A 71 9.00 -9.57 48.07
N LYS A 72 8.61 -10.38 47.09
CA LYS A 72 8.52 -10.00 45.67
C LYS A 72 7.23 -9.24 45.35
N ASN A 73 6.14 -9.48 46.08
CA ASN A 73 4.84 -8.82 45.87
C ASN A 73 4.65 -7.55 46.72
N PHE A 74 5.34 -7.44 47.87
CA PHE A 74 5.16 -6.35 48.83
C PHE A 74 6.45 -5.52 49.04
N SER A 75 7.10 -5.10 47.95
CA SER A 75 8.29 -4.24 48.02
C SER A 75 7.98 -2.76 48.19
N ASN A 76 6.70 -2.39 48.06
CA ASN A 76 6.26 -1.00 48.12
C ASN A 76 6.03 -0.61 49.58
N ARG A 77 6.53 0.56 49.92
CA ARG A 77 6.38 1.15 51.24
C ARG A 77 4.93 1.59 51.42
N PHE A 78 4.40 1.46 52.62
CA PHE A 78 3.02 1.85 52.91
C PHE A 78 2.91 2.44 54.32
N PHE A 79 1.92 3.30 54.51
CA PHE A 79 1.52 3.77 55.83
C PHE A 79 0.00 3.75 55.94
N THR A 80 -0.50 3.70 57.17
CA THR A 80 -1.94 3.69 57.42
C THR A 80 -2.34 4.70 58.49
N VAL A 81 -3.53 5.29 58.32
CA VAL A 81 -4.09 6.27 59.23
C VAL A 81 -5.51 5.84 59.61
N LYS A 82 -5.79 5.75 60.90
CA LYS A 82 -7.12 5.47 61.44
C LYS A 82 -7.73 6.72 62.03
N THR A 83 -8.99 6.99 61.74
CA THR A 83 -9.74 8.11 62.31
C THR A 83 -10.95 7.64 63.10
N ASP A 84 -11.44 8.48 64.00
CA ASP A 84 -12.74 8.32 64.66
C ASP A 84 -13.90 8.69 63.70
N ASN A 85 -15.14 8.51 64.18
CA ASN A 85 -16.37 8.91 63.47
C ASN A 85 -16.49 10.43 63.24
N LYS A 86 -15.69 11.25 63.95
CA LYS A 86 -15.59 12.71 63.78
C LYS A 86 -14.42 13.12 62.89
N LYS A 87 -13.73 12.16 62.24
CA LYS A 87 -12.55 12.34 61.39
C LYS A 87 -11.29 12.82 62.12
N ASN A 88 -11.21 12.69 63.45
CA ASN A 88 -9.98 12.92 64.20
C ASN A 88 -9.06 11.71 64.06
N VAL A 89 -7.77 11.93 63.84
CA VAL A 89 -6.80 10.83 63.73
C VAL A 89 -6.56 10.19 65.10
N ILE A 90 -6.74 8.87 65.18
CA ILE A 90 -6.54 8.05 66.38
C ILE A 90 -5.18 7.37 66.35
N THR A 91 -4.79 6.82 65.20
CA THR A 91 -3.57 6.03 65.07
C THR A 91 -2.95 6.24 63.70
N VAL A 92 -1.63 6.38 63.69
CA VAL A 92 -0.81 6.46 62.48
C VAL A 92 0.20 5.33 62.57
N ASN A 93 0.19 4.42 61.60
CA ASN A 93 1.26 3.44 61.43
C ASN A 93 2.14 3.90 60.26
N THR A 94 3.39 4.19 60.59
CA THR A 94 4.45 4.62 59.66
C THR A 94 5.65 3.67 59.70
N ASP A 95 5.48 2.46 60.25
CA ASP A 95 6.57 1.53 60.54
C ASP A 95 7.35 1.11 59.27
N ASP A 96 6.73 1.23 58.09
CA ASP A 96 7.28 0.88 56.78
C ASP A 96 7.67 2.09 55.89
N VAL A 97 7.61 3.34 56.40
CA VAL A 97 7.93 4.56 55.60
C VAL A 97 8.96 5.44 56.29
N PHE A 98 10.13 5.58 55.67
CA PHE A 98 11.24 6.40 56.17
C PHE A 98 11.07 7.92 55.91
N PHE A 99 10.19 8.31 54.99
CA PHE A 99 10.09 9.69 54.48
C PHE A 99 8.89 10.49 54.98
N THR A 100 7.86 9.85 55.52
CA THR A 100 6.64 10.54 55.96
C THR A 100 6.65 10.60 57.48
N SER A 101 6.84 11.80 58.03
CA SER A 101 6.68 12.01 59.47
C SER A 101 5.23 11.72 59.87
N ALA A 102 4.99 11.30 61.11
CA ALA A 102 3.62 11.07 61.60
C ALA A 102 2.72 12.31 61.42
N SER A 103 3.27 13.51 61.47
CA SER A 103 2.59 14.78 61.17
C SER A 103 2.16 14.91 59.70
N GLU A 104 3.00 14.50 58.77
CA GLU A 104 2.73 14.59 57.32
C GLU A 104 1.70 13.52 56.89
N ALA A 105 1.76 12.32 57.47
CA ALA A 105 0.75 11.29 57.26
C ALA A 105 -0.65 11.75 57.69
N VAL A 106 -0.75 12.51 58.79
CA VAL A 106 -2.00 13.11 59.29
C VAL A 106 -2.53 14.17 58.32
N GLU A 107 -1.65 14.99 57.74
CA GLU A 107 -2.02 16.01 56.75
C GLU A 107 -2.58 15.36 55.48
N TYR A 108 -1.86 14.37 54.93
CA TYR A 108 -2.30 13.61 53.75
C TYR A 108 -3.65 12.92 53.99
N ALA A 109 -3.86 12.35 55.18
CA ALA A 109 -5.14 11.76 55.55
C ALA A 109 -6.28 12.79 55.59
N LYS A 110 -6.06 13.99 56.15
CA LYS A 110 -7.07 15.06 56.19
C LYS A 110 -7.44 15.54 54.79
N ASP A 111 -6.46 15.74 53.92
CA ASP A 111 -6.66 16.18 52.55
C ASP A 111 -7.46 15.14 51.75
N VAL A 112 -7.07 13.87 51.84
CA VAL A 112 -7.81 12.77 51.21
C VAL A 112 -9.24 12.68 51.74
N LEU A 113 -9.46 12.82 53.06
CA LEU A 113 -10.80 12.78 53.65
C LEU A 113 -11.67 13.99 53.27
N SER A 114 -11.07 15.13 52.96
CA SER A 114 -11.77 16.33 52.44
C SER A 114 -12.23 16.13 51.00
N SER A 115 -11.47 15.35 50.21
CA SER A 115 -11.78 15.07 48.80
C SER A 115 -13.04 14.22 48.59
N GLY A 116 -13.47 13.47 49.62
CA GLY A 116 -14.64 12.59 49.59
C GLY A 116 -14.50 11.33 48.74
N LYS A 117 -13.34 11.09 48.10
CA LYS A 117 -13.09 9.91 47.26
C LYS A 117 -12.63 8.71 48.08
N SER A 118 -13.14 7.51 47.76
CA SER A 118 -12.75 6.25 48.41
C SER A 118 -11.42 5.68 47.91
N ARG A 119 -10.92 6.12 46.76
CA ARG A 119 -9.64 5.69 46.18
C ARG A 119 -9.09 6.77 45.26
N GLY A 120 -7.76 6.84 45.13
CA GLY A 120 -7.11 7.81 44.27
C GLY A 120 -5.59 7.83 44.40
N TYR A 121 -5.00 8.93 43.93
CA TYR A 121 -3.58 9.22 44.09
C TYR A 121 -3.42 10.59 44.76
N TYR A 122 -2.48 10.70 45.69
CA TYR A 122 -2.15 11.95 46.38
C TYR A 122 -0.68 11.93 46.81
N GLY A 123 0.07 13.00 46.53
CA GLY A 123 1.45 13.16 47.02
C GLY A 123 2.43 12.03 46.63
N GLY A 124 2.24 11.36 45.48
CA GLY A 124 3.06 10.21 45.09
C GLY A 124 2.60 8.86 45.67
N PHE A 125 1.54 8.86 46.48
CA PHE A 125 0.92 7.67 47.03
C PHE A 125 -0.38 7.33 46.32
N LYS A 126 -0.66 6.04 46.19
CA LYS A 126 -1.99 5.53 45.88
C LYS A 126 -2.71 5.22 47.19
N TYR A 127 -3.97 5.63 47.31
CA TYR A 127 -4.71 5.50 48.55
C TYR A 127 -6.06 4.80 48.38
N VAL A 128 -6.52 4.18 49.47
CA VAL A 128 -7.88 3.67 49.66
C VAL A 128 -8.39 4.12 51.03
N VAL A 129 -9.66 4.52 51.08
CA VAL A 129 -10.40 4.89 52.29
C VAL A 129 -11.53 3.89 52.50
N GLU A 130 -11.46 3.14 53.60
CA GLU A 130 -12.46 2.16 53.99
C GLU A 130 -13.15 2.57 55.31
N ASN A 131 -14.44 2.29 55.44
CA ASN A 131 -15.15 2.54 56.71
C ASN A 131 -14.90 1.36 57.66
N THR A 132 -14.60 1.65 58.91
CA THR A 132 -14.44 0.66 59.98
C THR A 132 -15.53 0.87 61.04
N GLU A 133 -15.74 -0.09 61.95
CA GLU A 133 -16.76 0.00 63.00
C GLU A 133 -16.61 1.26 63.89
N ASN A 134 -15.38 1.76 64.04
CA ASN A 134 -15.04 2.89 64.92
C ASN A 134 -14.57 4.14 64.16
N GLY A 135 -14.76 4.20 62.84
CA GLY A 135 -14.41 5.37 62.01
C GLY A 135 -13.94 5.00 60.61
N LYS A 136 -12.74 5.44 60.22
CA LYS A 136 -12.21 5.16 58.87
C LYS A 136 -10.76 4.70 58.92
N LEU A 137 -10.41 3.79 58.02
CA LEU A 137 -9.05 3.38 57.73
C LEU A 137 -8.64 3.97 56.38
N ILE A 138 -7.47 4.59 56.34
CA ILE A 138 -6.87 5.11 55.13
C ILE A 138 -5.54 4.40 54.96
N ALA A 139 -5.38 3.68 53.86
CA ALA A 139 -4.14 3.02 53.50
C ALA A 139 -3.50 3.77 52.33
N PHE A 140 -2.20 4.03 52.44
CA PHE A 140 -1.40 4.69 51.42
C PHE A 140 -0.25 3.78 51.01
N VAL A 141 -0.02 3.64 49.70
CA VAL A 141 1.08 2.86 49.12
C VAL A 141 1.91 3.75 48.22
N ASP A 142 3.21 3.77 48.44
CA ASP A 142 4.18 4.50 47.63
C ASP A 142 4.23 3.89 46.23
N VAL A 143 3.91 4.70 45.22
CA VAL A 143 3.95 4.33 43.80
C VAL A 143 4.98 5.15 43.01
N VAL A 144 5.79 6.00 43.68
CA VAL A 144 6.79 6.83 43.00
C VAL A 144 7.82 5.96 42.28
N LYS A 145 8.32 4.92 42.97
CA LYS A 145 9.23 3.93 42.39
C LYS A 145 8.59 3.17 41.21
N ASP A 146 7.29 2.90 41.27
CA ASP A 146 6.57 2.21 40.19
C ASP A 146 6.52 3.08 38.93
N PHE A 147 6.27 4.38 39.08
CA PHE A 147 6.33 5.33 37.97
C PHE A 147 7.74 5.46 37.38
N ASP A 148 8.78 5.50 38.21
CA ASP A 148 10.18 5.53 37.74
C ASP A 148 10.53 4.28 36.94
N VAL A 149 10.14 3.09 37.44
CA VAL A 149 10.31 1.82 36.72
C VAL A 149 9.53 1.82 35.41
N PHE A 150 8.30 2.34 35.39
CA PHE A 150 7.50 2.47 34.18
C PHE A 150 8.19 3.35 33.14
N TYR A 151 8.61 4.57 33.50
CA TYR A 151 9.25 5.50 32.56
C TYR A 151 10.61 5.00 32.07
N SER A 152 11.40 4.35 32.94
CA SER A 152 12.66 3.71 32.54
C SER A 152 12.44 2.60 31.51
N ASN A 153 11.47 1.72 31.75
CA ASN A 153 11.14 0.65 30.81
C ASN A 153 10.55 1.18 29.50
N LEU A 154 9.74 2.24 29.56
CA LEU A 154 9.22 2.92 28.37
C LEU A 154 10.38 3.49 27.53
N GLY A 155 11.31 4.20 28.16
CA GLY A 155 12.50 4.74 27.51
C GLY A 155 13.37 3.65 26.87
N ASN A 156 13.65 2.56 27.61
CA ASN A 156 14.40 1.42 27.10
C ASN A 156 13.71 0.78 25.89
N SER A 157 12.38 0.62 25.94
CA SER A 157 11.60 0.07 24.82
C SER A 157 11.69 0.94 23.56
N VAL A 158 11.68 2.26 23.71
CA VAL A 158 11.83 3.22 22.61
C VAL A 158 13.24 3.13 22.00
N VAL A 159 14.28 3.11 22.83
CA VAL A 159 15.68 3.00 22.36
C VAL A 159 15.91 1.70 21.60
N ILE A 160 15.44 0.57 22.13
CA ILE A 160 15.51 -0.74 21.46
C ILE A 160 14.79 -0.69 20.12
N SER A 161 13.60 -0.09 20.07
CA SER A 161 12.81 0.02 18.83
C SER A 161 13.55 0.81 17.75
N PHE A 162 14.18 1.94 18.11
CA PHE A 162 15.01 2.71 17.16
C PHE A 162 16.24 1.93 16.69
N PHE A 163 16.91 1.21 17.59
CA PHE A 163 18.07 0.39 17.23
C PHE A 163 17.69 -0.72 16.25
N VAL A 164 16.61 -1.45 16.53
CA VAL A 164 16.10 -2.51 15.62
C VAL A 164 15.68 -1.92 14.29
N LEU A 165 15.01 -0.76 14.27
CA LEU A 165 14.59 -0.11 13.03
C LEU A 165 15.79 0.32 12.17
N GLY A 166 16.84 0.88 12.79
CA GLY A 166 18.09 1.24 12.11
C GLY A 166 18.79 0.03 11.53
N PHE A 167 18.91 -1.05 12.31
CA PHE A 167 19.51 -2.31 11.88
C PHE A 167 18.74 -2.91 10.69
N VAL A 168 17.41 -3.00 10.79
CA VAL A 168 16.55 -3.49 9.71
C VAL A 168 16.66 -2.64 8.46
N THR A 169 16.74 -1.31 8.59
CA THR A 169 16.91 -0.40 7.45
C THR A 169 18.24 -0.65 6.74
N PHE A 170 19.32 -0.83 7.50
CA PHE A 170 20.64 -1.16 6.97
C PHE A 170 20.64 -2.51 6.23
N PHE A 171 20.13 -3.56 6.86
CA PHE A 171 20.06 -4.89 6.23
C PHE A 171 19.11 -4.91 5.02
N SER A 172 17.98 -4.21 5.10
CA SER A 172 17.06 -4.04 3.98
C SER A 172 17.76 -3.36 2.80
N PHE A 173 18.58 -2.33 3.07
CA PHE A 173 19.37 -1.69 2.02
C PHE A 173 20.35 -2.66 1.36
N VAL A 174 21.12 -3.44 2.13
CA VAL A 174 22.10 -4.41 1.60
C VAL A 174 21.42 -5.54 0.82
N LEU A 175 20.41 -6.19 1.42
CA LEU A 175 19.70 -7.32 0.83
C LEU A 175 18.90 -6.91 -0.40
N SER A 176 18.34 -5.69 -0.43
CA SER A 176 17.58 -5.21 -1.57
C SER A 176 18.38 -5.19 -2.87
N LYS A 177 19.70 -4.91 -2.81
CA LYS A 177 20.57 -5.00 -3.98
C LYS A 177 20.63 -6.41 -4.53
N LYS A 178 20.81 -7.42 -3.66
CA LYS A 178 20.91 -8.83 -4.06
C LYS A 178 19.57 -9.41 -4.53
N ALA A 179 18.46 -8.97 -3.94
CA ALA A 179 17.12 -9.44 -4.31
C ALA A 179 16.60 -8.82 -5.62
N VAL A 180 16.84 -7.53 -5.84
CA VAL A 180 16.30 -6.80 -7.01
C VAL A 180 17.18 -6.94 -8.25
N ALA A 181 18.51 -7.01 -8.10
CA ALA A 181 19.44 -7.12 -9.23
C ALA A 181 19.13 -8.26 -10.23
N PRO A 182 18.87 -9.52 -9.80
CA PRO A 182 18.57 -10.60 -10.75
C PRO A 182 17.28 -10.37 -11.52
N MET A 183 16.27 -9.74 -10.90
CA MET A 183 15.00 -9.41 -11.56
C MET A 183 15.19 -8.36 -12.65
N VAL A 184 15.97 -7.30 -12.37
CA VAL A 184 16.28 -6.25 -13.34
C VAL A 184 17.14 -6.82 -14.48
N GLN A 185 18.17 -7.61 -14.17
CA GLN A 185 19.00 -8.25 -15.19
C GLN A 185 18.22 -9.23 -16.07
N ALA A 186 17.27 -9.99 -15.50
CA ALA A 186 16.41 -10.88 -16.27
C ALA A 186 15.53 -10.09 -17.24
N TYR A 187 14.96 -8.97 -16.77
CA TYR A 187 14.15 -8.09 -17.61
C TYR A 187 14.96 -7.44 -18.74
N GLU A 188 16.16 -6.92 -18.44
CA GLU A 188 17.06 -6.35 -19.45
C GLU A 188 17.50 -7.40 -20.48
N LYS A 189 17.85 -8.62 -20.04
CA LYS A 189 18.17 -9.73 -20.95
C LYS A 189 16.99 -10.13 -21.84
N GLN A 190 15.77 -10.12 -21.29
CA GLN A 190 14.56 -10.39 -22.06
C GLN A 190 14.34 -9.35 -23.15
N ASN A 191 14.53 -8.07 -22.85
CA ASN A 191 14.43 -6.98 -23.81
C ASN A 191 15.51 -7.05 -24.90
N ALA A 192 16.76 -7.32 -24.51
CA ALA A 192 17.86 -7.53 -25.46
C ALA A 192 17.56 -8.72 -26.40
N PHE A 193 17.14 -9.87 -25.86
CA PHE A 193 16.77 -11.03 -26.66
C PHE A 193 15.65 -10.73 -27.66
N ILE A 194 14.63 -9.99 -27.23
CA ILE A 194 13.52 -9.59 -28.11
C ILE A 194 14.04 -8.73 -29.28
N THR A 195 14.92 -7.77 -29.00
CA THR A 195 15.50 -6.89 -30.02
C THR A 195 16.38 -7.67 -30.99
N ASP A 196 17.26 -8.53 -30.48
CA ASP A 196 18.18 -9.34 -31.28
C ASP A 196 17.41 -10.33 -32.17
N ALA A 197 16.48 -11.09 -31.58
CA ALA A 197 15.64 -12.03 -32.34
C ALA A 197 14.82 -11.31 -33.41
N SER A 198 14.36 -10.09 -33.13
CA SER A 198 13.62 -9.29 -34.10
C SER A 198 14.48 -8.89 -35.31
N HIS A 199 15.76 -8.56 -35.09
CA HIS A 199 16.70 -8.29 -36.17
C HIS A 199 17.01 -9.55 -36.98
N GLU A 200 17.25 -10.67 -36.32
CA GLU A 200 17.54 -11.96 -36.98
C GLU A 200 16.34 -12.50 -37.76
N LEU A 201 15.10 -12.21 -37.35
CA LEU A 201 13.89 -12.64 -38.06
C LEU A 201 13.53 -11.78 -39.28
N LYS A 202 13.91 -10.49 -39.32
CA LYS A 202 13.62 -9.62 -40.48
C LYS A 202 14.30 -10.09 -41.77
N THR A 203 15.54 -10.55 -41.66
CA THR A 203 16.34 -11.01 -42.80
C THR A 203 15.72 -12.21 -43.54
N PRO A 204 15.38 -13.34 -42.88
CA PRO A 204 14.74 -14.46 -43.56
C PRO A 204 13.35 -14.10 -44.09
N LEU A 205 12.61 -13.22 -43.42
CA LEU A 205 11.32 -12.73 -43.93
C LEU A 205 11.46 -11.91 -45.21
N ALA A 206 12.48 -11.05 -45.30
CA ALA A 206 12.79 -10.32 -46.52
C ALA A 206 13.13 -11.28 -47.67
N ILE A 207 13.95 -12.31 -47.40
CA ILE A 207 14.30 -13.34 -48.39
C ILE A 207 13.07 -14.12 -48.86
N ILE A 208 12.16 -14.50 -47.96
CA ILE A 208 10.90 -15.16 -48.30
C ILE A 208 10.04 -14.25 -49.17
N ASN A 209 9.95 -12.95 -48.85
CA ASN A 209 9.19 -12.00 -49.65
C ASN A 209 9.75 -11.87 -51.07
N THR A 210 11.07 -11.66 -51.19
CA THR A 210 11.74 -11.56 -52.49
C THR A 210 11.63 -12.84 -53.30
N SER A 211 11.65 -14.01 -52.64
CA SER A 211 11.44 -15.29 -53.33
C SER A 211 10.02 -15.41 -53.88
N ALA A 212 9.01 -14.90 -53.15
CA ALA A 212 7.64 -14.83 -53.65
C ALA A 212 7.53 -13.82 -54.81
N ASP A 213 8.18 -12.65 -54.71
CA ASP A 213 8.23 -11.65 -55.80
C ASP A 213 8.81 -12.26 -57.09
N VAL A 214 9.89 -13.05 -56.99
CA VAL A 214 10.49 -13.75 -58.14
C VAL A 214 9.56 -14.81 -58.73
N LEU A 215 8.85 -15.59 -57.89
CA LEU A 215 7.87 -16.57 -58.37
C LEU A 215 6.72 -15.90 -59.12
N GLU A 216 6.26 -14.73 -58.68
CA GLU A 216 5.23 -13.96 -59.38
C GLU A 216 5.74 -13.40 -60.71
N MET A 217 7.01 -13.02 -60.80
CA MET A 217 7.62 -12.60 -62.07
C MET A 217 7.72 -13.75 -63.09
N GLU A 218 8.03 -14.97 -62.66
CA GLU A 218 8.15 -16.13 -63.56
C GLU A 218 6.80 -16.76 -63.95
N SER A 219 5.88 -16.86 -62.99
CA SER A 219 4.65 -17.66 -63.12
C SER A 219 3.35 -16.85 -63.05
N GLY A 220 3.44 -15.53 -62.84
CA GLY A 220 2.30 -14.66 -62.58
C GLY A 220 1.83 -14.70 -61.11
N GLU A 221 1.03 -13.72 -60.72
CA GLU A 221 0.47 -13.62 -59.37
C GLU A 221 -0.45 -14.83 -59.09
N SER A 222 -0.24 -15.48 -57.94
CA SER A 222 -1.04 -16.63 -57.53
C SER A 222 -1.68 -16.39 -56.16
N LYS A 223 -2.76 -17.13 -55.87
CA LYS A 223 -3.35 -17.12 -54.53
C LYS A 223 -2.33 -17.51 -53.45
N TRP A 224 -1.32 -18.31 -53.78
CA TRP A 224 -0.31 -18.79 -52.83
C TRP A 224 0.76 -17.74 -52.55
N THR A 225 1.27 -17.07 -53.58
CA THR A 225 2.24 -15.97 -53.45
C THR A 225 1.61 -14.76 -52.76
N GLY A 226 0.37 -14.41 -53.12
CA GLY A 226 -0.40 -13.41 -52.38
C GLY A 226 -0.66 -13.78 -50.91
N ASN A 227 -0.83 -15.07 -50.59
CA ASN A 227 -0.90 -15.52 -49.20
C ASN A 227 0.46 -15.42 -48.48
N ILE A 228 1.57 -15.72 -49.16
CA ILE A 228 2.93 -15.55 -48.61
C ILE A 228 3.18 -14.09 -48.27
N HIS A 229 2.93 -13.15 -49.19
CA HIS A 229 3.06 -11.72 -48.93
C HIS A 229 2.22 -11.27 -47.73
N LYS A 230 0.97 -11.73 -47.64
CA LYS A 230 0.12 -11.46 -46.48
C LYS A 230 0.74 -11.96 -45.18
N GLN A 231 1.30 -13.17 -45.13
CA GLN A 231 1.94 -13.69 -43.92
C GLN A 231 3.27 -13.00 -43.60
N VAL A 232 4.08 -12.64 -44.59
CA VAL A 232 5.33 -11.90 -44.37
C VAL A 232 5.03 -10.51 -43.83
N ASN A 233 4.10 -9.77 -44.44
CA ASN A 233 3.66 -8.47 -43.95
C ASN A 233 3.08 -8.58 -42.52
N ARG A 234 2.32 -9.64 -42.25
CA ARG A 234 1.81 -9.95 -40.91
C ARG A 234 2.94 -10.11 -39.89
N LEU A 235 3.97 -10.91 -40.20
CA LEU A 235 5.12 -11.13 -39.32
C LEU A 235 6.00 -9.88 -39.15
N ASN A 236 6.18 -9.09 -40.20
CA ASN A 236 6.90 -7.81 -40.12
C ASN A 236 6.20 -6.82 -39.19
N GLY A 237 4.87 -6.73 -39.25
CA GLY A 237 4.10 -5.90 -38.32
C GLY A 237 4.21 -6.36 -36.85
N LEU A 238 4.19 -7.67 -36.62
CA LEU A 238 4.41 -8.29 -35.30
C LEU A 238 5.76 -7.89 -34.71
N ILE A 239 6.83 -8.10 -35.49
CA ILE A 239 8.20 -7.80 -35.10
C ILE A 239 8.37 -6.29 -34.86
N GLY A 240 7.83 -5.45 -35.74
CA GLY A 240 7.87 -3.99 -35.60
C GLY A 240 7.23 -3.51 -34.31
N ASN A 241 6.05 -4.04 -33.97
CA ASN A 241 5.35 -3.72 -32.71
C ASN A 241 6.14 -4.16 -31.48
N LEU A 242 6.76 -5.35 -31.53
CA LEU A 242 7.54 -5.90 -30.43
C LEU A 242 8.84 -5.09 -30.18
N ILE A 243 9.56 -4.71 -31.25
CA ILE A 243 10.71 -3.79 -31.15
C ILE A 243 10.27 -2.45 -30.57
N SER A 244 9.16 -1.89 -31.07
CA SER A 244 8.67 -0.58 -30.62
C SER A 244 8.35 -0.58 -29.14
N LEU A 245 7.71 -1.65 -28.65
CA LEU A 245 7.43 -1.84 -27.22
C LEU A 245 8.74 -1.88 -26.41
N THR A 246 9.71 -2.66 -26.86
CA THR A 246 11.01 -2.82 -26.17
C THR A 246 11.78 -1.51 -26.09
N LYS A 247 11.88 -0.77 -27.21
CA LYS A 247 12.51 0.57 -27.25
C LYS A 247 11.80 1.59 -26.36
N LEU A 248 10.47 1.50 -26.29
CA LEU A 248 9.69 2.40 -25.45
C LEU A 248 9.94 2.15 -23.97
N GLU A 249 10.17 0.90 -23.58
CA GLU A 249 10.51 0.49 -22.21
C GLU A 249 11.98 0.78 -21.83
N GLU A 250 12.90 0.80 -22.80
CA GLU A 250 14.32 1.10 -22.56
C GLU A 250 14.62 2.61 -22.44
N SER A 251 13.96 3.43 -23.26
CA SER A 251 14.17 4.89 -23.24
C SER A 251 13.40 5.54 -22.10
N ASP A 252 14.06 6.29 -21.22
CA ASP A 252 13.38 7.13 -20.21
C ASP A 252 13.03 8.53 -20.78
N ASP A 253 13.65 8.92 -21.89
CA ASP A 253 13.46 10.24 -22.50
C ASP A 253 12.17 10.28 -23.32
N LEU A 254 11.37 11.31 -23.04
CA LEU A 254 10.22 11.74 -23.82
C LEU A 254 10.54 13.15 -24.32
N ASP A 255 10.27 13.42 -25.59
CA ASP A 255 10.33 14.79 -26.10
C ASP A 255 9.08 15.54 -25.63
N ARG A 256 9.15 16.10 -24.43
CA ARG A 256 7.99 16.70 -23.75
C ARG A 256 7.77 18.14 -24.22
N LEU A 257 7.01 18.28 -25.29
CA LEU A 257 6.55 19.56 -25.80
C LEU A 257 5.10 19.80 -25.37
N GLU A 258 4.72 21.08 -25.27
CA GLU A 258 3.33 21.46 -25.06
C GLU A 258 2.64 21.51 -26.42
N PHE A 259 1.53 20.80 -26.56
CA PHE A 259 0.76 20.70 -27.80
C PHE A 259 -0.75 20.65 -27.49
N SER A 260 -1.57 20.98 -28.49
CA SER A 260 -3.03 20.91 -28.40
C SER A 260 -3.50 19.46 -28.54
N LEU A 261 -3.97 18.87 -27.44
CA LEU A 261 -4.52 17.52 -27.45
C LEU A 261 -5.88 17.47 -28.15
N SER A 262 -6.66 18.55 -28.06
CA SER A 262 -7.93 18.69 -28.79
C SER A 262 -7.70 18.55 -30.29
N ASP A 263 -6.79 19.34 -30.87
CA ASP A 263 -6.49 19.31 -32.31
C ASP A 263 -5.88 17.96 -32.71
N THR A 264 -4.97 17.44 -31.89
CA THR A 264 -4.35 16.13 -32.12
C THR A 264 -5.39 15.01 -32.21
N LEU A 265 -6.39 15.04 -31.33
CA LEU A 265 -7.45 14.03 -31.30
C LEU A 265 -8.41 14.19 -32.49
N ASP A 266 -8.77 15.42 -32.85
CA ASP A 266 -9.59 15.72 -34.02
C ASP A 266 -8.89 15.25 -35.31
N ASP A 267 -7.60 15.57 -35.50
CA ASP A 267 -6.80 15.11 -36.64
C ASP A 267 -6.84 13.58 -36.78
N CYS A 268 -6.56 12.87 -35.68
CA CYS A 268 -6.53 11.40 -35.70
C CYS A 268 -7.90 10.78 -35.98
N VAL A 269 -9.00 11.43 -35.55
CA VAL A 269 -10.36 10.99 -35.90
C VAL A 269 -10.61 11.22 -37.38
N MET A 270 -10.22 12.37 -37.93
CA MET A 270 -10.40 12.68 -39.35
C MET A 270 -9.68 11.65 -40.24
N ASP A 271 -8.47 11.24 -39.89
CA ASP A 271 -7.68 10.25 -40.64
C ASP A 271 -8.39 8.90 -40.82
N VAL A 272 -9.21 8.49 -39.85
CA VAL A 272 -9.87 7.17 -39.84
C VAL A 272 -11.37 7.23 -40.14
N LYS A 273 -11.95 8.42 -40.22
CA LYS A 273 -13.40 8.61 -40.34
C LYS A 273 -13.97 7.99 -41.61
N ASP A 274 -13.35 8.25 -42.76
CA ASP A 274 -13.80 7.71 -44.05
C ASP A 274 -13.69 6.18 -44.11
N TYR A 275 -12.63 5.63 -43.50
CA TYR A 275 -12.47 4.19 -43.39
C TYR A 275 -13.54 3.56 -42.49
N ALA A 276 -13.86 4.16 -41.34
CA ALA A 276 -14.93 3.70 -40.47
C ALA A 276 -16.30 3.73 -41.20
N LEU A 277 -16.58 4.82 -41.92
CA LEU A 277 -17.81 4.96 -42.71
C LEU A 277 -17.91 3.90 -43.81
N SER A 278 -16.79 3.53 -44.45
CA SER A 278 -16.77 2.44 -45.45
C SER A 278 -17.13 1.06 -44.88
N LEU A 279 -17.10 0.91 -43.55
CA LEU A 279 -17.47 -0.29 -42.80
C LEU A 279 -18.83 -0.14 -42.08
N ASP A 280 -19.65 0.84 -42.48
CA ASP A 280 -20.92 1.19 -41.86
C ASP A 280 -20.79 1.54 -40.37
N LYS A 281 -19.69 2.18 -39.97
CA LYS A 281 -19.44 2.63 -38.58
C LYS A 281 -19.28 4.14 -38.56
N ASN A 282 -20.01 4.81 -37.68
CA ASN A 282 -19.91 6.26 -37.53
C ASN A 282 -19.06 6.62 -36.30
N ILE A 283 -18.27 7.69 -36.38
CA ILE A 283 -17.48 8.19 -35.25
C ILE A 283 -18.12 9.51 -34.77
N VAL A 284 -18.57 9.51 -33.53
CA VAL A 284 -19.18 10.66 -32.87
C VAL A 284 -18.16 11.25 -31.89
N THR A 285 -17.87 12.55 -32.03
CA THR A 285 -16.89 13.25 -31.19
C THR A 285 -17.55 14.24 -30.23
N ASP A 286 -17.10 14.22 -28.97
CA ASP A 286 -17.39 15.20 -27.93
C ASP A 286 -16.05 15.69 -27.35
N ILE A 287 -15.39 16.59 -28.09
CA ILE A 287 -14.02 17.03 -27.80
C ILE A 287 -14.06 18.46 -27.26
N GLU A 288 -13.75 18.61 -25.98
CA GLU A 288 -13.58 19.92 -25.35
C GLU A 288 -12.37 20.64 -25.98
N LYS A 289 -12.59 21.90 -26.40
CA LYS A 289 -11.59 22.73 -27.09
C LYS A 289 -10.53 23.25 -26.13
N ASP A 290 -9.39 23.67 -26.69
CA ASP A 290 -8.29 24.34 -25.98
C ASP A 290 -7.66 23.51 -24.84
N ILE A 291 -7.70 22.17 -24.94
CA ILE A 291 -7.01 21.29 -24.01
C ILE A 291 -5.58 21.06 -24.51
N SER A 292 -4.62 21.68 -23.84
CA SER A 292 -3.19 21.43 -24.05
C SER A 292 -2.63 20.36 -23.12
N PHE A 293 -1.70 19.55 -23.63
CA PHE A 293 -0.98 18.53 -22.87
C PHE A 293 0.53 18.67 -23.09
N LYS A 294 1.32 18.41 -22.04
CA LYS A 294 2.79 18.40 -22.11
C LYS A 294 3.32 16.98 -22.16
N GLY A 295 3.72 16.53 -23.35
CA GLY A 295 4.17 15.16 -23.59
C GLY A 295 4.79 15.00 -24.97
N ASP A 296 5.00 13.74 -25.35
CA ASP A 296 5.44 13.38 -26.70
C ASP A 296 4.21 13.19 -27.59
N GLU A 297 3.95 14.17 -28.45
CA GLU A 297 2.79 14.20 -29.34
C GLU A 297 2.71 12.93 -30.21
N LYS A 298 3.85 12.45 -30.75
CA LYS A 298 3.87 11.29 -31.65
C LYS A 298 3.41 10.03 -30.93
N LEU A 299 3.86 9.84 -29.69
CA LEU A 299 3.45 8.72 -28.87
C LEU A 299 1.97 8.82 -28.45
N ILE A 300 1.47 10.02 -28.16
CA ILE A 300 0.04 10.21 -27.86
C ILE A 300 -0.83 9.94 -29.09
N ARG A 301 -0.45 10.43 -30.27
CA ARG A 301 -1.10 10.07 -31.55
C ARG A 301 -1.14 8.56 -31.76
N GLN A 302 -0.05 7.86 -31.41
CA GLN A 302 0.00 6.39 -31.47
C GLN A 302 -1.02 5.73 -30.50
N VAL A 303 -1.17 6.23 -29.28
CA VAL A 303 -2.21 5.73 -28.34
C VAL A 303 -3.60 5.91 -28.93
N ILE A 304 -3.91 7.10 -29.45
CA ILE A 304 -5.20 7.42 -30.06
C ILE A 304 -5.47 6.47 -31.24
N GLY A 305 -4.50 6.34 -32.15
CA GLY A 305 -4.61 5.44 -33.30
C GLY A 305 -4.84 3.98 -32.92
N ILE A 306 -4.17 3.47 -31.87
CA ILE A 306 -4.38 2.12 -31.36
C ILE A 306 -5.81 1.93 -30.83
N LEU A 307 -6.33 2.91 -30.09
CA LEU A 307 -7.69 2.82 -29.53
C LEU A 307 -8.77 2.95 -30.60
N LEU A 308 -8.60 3.85 -31.57
CA LEU A 308 -9.52 4.00 -32.70
C LEU A 308 -9.50 2.77 -33.61
N ASP A 309 -8.33 2.23 -33.95
CA ASP A 309 -8.20 0.98 -34.71
C ASP A 309 -8.85 -0.20 -33.98
N ASN A 310 -8.72 -0.27 -32.64
CA ASN A 310 -9.41 -1.27 -31.84
C ASN A 310 -10.93 -1.09 -31.92
N ALA A 311 -11.44 0.13 -31.72
CA ALA A 311 -12.87 0.41 -31.81
C ALA A 311 -13.43 0.07 -33.19
N ILE A 312 -12.76 0.45 -34.28
CA ILE A 312 -13.21 0.12 -35.65
C ILE A 312 -13.22 -1.39 -35.89
N LYS A 313 -12.23 -2.14 -35.40
CA LYS A 313 -12.15 -3.59 -35.59
C LYS A 313 -13.17 -4.39 -34.79
N TYR A 314 -13.48 -3.95 -33.57
CA TYR A 314 -14.29 -4.72 -32.62
C TYR A 314 -15.69 -4.15 -32.40
N ALA A 315 -15.99 -2.96 -32.92
CA ALA A 315 -17.34 -2.43 -32.94
C ALA A 315 -18.30 -3.40 -33.66
N ARG A 316 -19.48 -3.58 -33.06
CA ARG A 316 -20.63 -4.25 -33.70
C ARG A 316 -20.91 -3.62 -35.07
N GLU A 317 -21.50 -4.39 -35.98
CA GLU A 317 -21.93 -3.85 -37.27
C GLU A 317 -22.98 -2.74 -37.05
N LYS A 318 -22.86 -1.63 -37.79
CA LYS A 318 -23.80 -0.50 -37.73
C LYS A 318 -23.92 0.18 -36.36
N SER A 319 -22.85 0.15 -35.56
CA SER A 319 -22.79 0.89 -34.28
C SER A 319 -21.86 2.10 -34.34
N ASP A 320 -22.13 3.06 -33.45
CA ASP A 320 -21.34 4.27 -33.31
C ASP A 320 -20.12 4.04 -32.42
N ILE A 321 -19.02 4.71 -32.75
CA ILE A 321 -17.80 4.82 -31.93
C ILE A 321 -17.80 6.23 -31.32
N ASN A 322 -17.86 6.30 -29.99
CA ASN A 322 -17.89 7.56 -29.26
C ASN A 322 -16.48 7.93 -28.78
N VAL A 323 -16.03 9.13 -29.15
CA VAL A 323 -14.71 9.68 -28.81
C VAL A 323 -14.95 10.94 -28.00
N LYS A 324 -14.48 10.97 -26.75
CA LYS A 324 -14.73 12.09 -25.84
C LYS A 324 -13.46 12.58 -25.17
N LEU A 325 -13.25 13.90 -25.14
CA LEU A 325 -12.15 14.55 -24.45
C LEU A 325 -12.71 15.59 -23.49
N THR A 326 -12.33 15.48 -22.21
CA THR A 326 -12.75 16.44 -21.17
C THR A 326 -11.62 16.75 -20.22
N LYS A 327 -11.64 17.96 -19.64
CA LYS A 327 -10.72 18.36 -18.57
C LYS A 327 -11.45 18.39 -17.24
N GLN A 328 -11.17 17.41 -16.39
CA GLN A 328 -11.74 17.34 -15.04
C GLN A 328 -10.68 17.78 -14.02
N ASN A 329 -10.84 18.98 -13.46
CA ASN A 329 -9.88 19.62 -12.54
C ASN A 329 -8.48 19.78 -13.17
N LYS A 330 -7.50 18.99 -12.67
CA LYS A 330 -6.10 18.98 -13.13
C LYS A 330 -5.78 17.77 -14.02
N LYS A 331 -6.77 16.93 -14.37
CA LYS A 331 -6.57 15.71 -15.15
C LYS A 331 -7.29 15.82 -16.47
N ILE A 332 -6.60 15.42 -17.53
CA ILE A 332 -7.18 15.35 -18.87
C ILE A 332 -7.66 13.92 -19.07
N VAL A 333 -8.91 13.76 -19.49
CA VAL A 333 -9.54 12.45 -19.68
C VAL A 333 -10.02 12.33 -21.11
N PHE A 334 -9.47 11.34 -21.81
CA PHE A 334 -9.88 10.95 -23.14
C PHE A 334 -10.47 9.54 -23.11
N THR A 335 -11.62 9.33 -23.75
CA THR A 335 -12.28 8.03 -23.83
C THR A 335 -12.62 7.64 -25.26
N VAL A 336 -12.47 6.36 -25.58
CA VAL A 336 -13.00 5.72 -26.79
C VAL A 336 -13.96 4.63 -26.35
N GLU A 337 -15.20 4.71 -26.81
CA GLU A 337 -16.28 3.79 -26.46
C GLU A 337 -16.90 3.21 -27.74
N ASN A 338 -17.19 1.92 -27.73
CA ASN A 338 -17.94 1.27 -28.81
C ASN A 338 -18.75 0.09 -28.26
N GLU A 339 -19.84 -0.25 -28.95
CA GLU A 339 -20.57 -1.50 -28.71
C GLU A 339 -19.75 -2.69 -29.19
N ALA A 340 -19.64 -3.74 -28.39
CA ALA A 340 -18.86 -4.93 -28.69
C ALA A 340 -19.60 -6.21 -28.27
N ASP A 341 -19.40 -7.30 -29.02
CA ASP A 341 -19.98 -8.60 -28.69
C ASP A 341 -19.11 -9.37 -27.69
N ASN A 342 -19.72 -10.29 -26.91
CA ASN A 342 -19.06 -11.24 -26.01
C ASN A 342 -18.25 -10.61 -24.85
N LEU A 343 -18.81 -9.58 -24.21
CA LEU A 343 -18.24 -8.94 -23.03
C LEU A 343 -18.58 -9.72 -21.73
N GLU A 344 -18.00 -10.92 -21.56
CA GLU A 344 -18.23 -11.76 -20.37
C GLU A 344 -17.23 -11.50 -19.21
N ILE A 345 -16.25 -10.62 -19.42
CA ILE A 345 -15.05 -10.52 -18.57
C ILE A 345 -15.25 -9.49 -17.45
N LYS A 346 -15.12 -9.90 -16.18
CA LYS A 346 -15.30 -8.98 -15.04
C LYS A 346 -14.12 -8.01 -14.78
N ASN A 347 -12.94 -8.27 -15.35
CA ASN A 347 -11.78 -7.37 -15.29
C ASN A 347 -11.21 -7.13 -16.69
N TYR A 348 -11.65 -6.06 -17.35
CA TYR A 348 -11.22 -5.72 -18.71
C TYR A 348 -9.78 -5.20 -18.80
N ASN A 349 -9.11 -4.93 -17.67
CA ASN A 349 -7.69 -4.55 -17.72
C ASN A 349 -6.77 -5.69 -18.20
N ILE A 350 -7.25 -6.94 -18.22
CA ILE A 350 -6.54 -8.06 -18.84
C ILE A 350 -6.33 -7.85 -20.35
N LEU A 351 -7.13 -7.00 -21.00
CA LEU A 351 -6.97 -6.64 -22.42
C LEU A 351 -5.65 -5.90 -22.70
N PHE A 352 -5.00 -5.35 -21.67
CA PHE A 352 -3.67 -4.74 -21.80
C PHE A 352 -2.53 -5.76 -21.65
N GLU A 353 -2.82 -7.02 -21.30
CA GLU A 353 -1.78 -8.06 -21.26
C GLU A 353 -1.28 -8.38 -22.67
N ARG A 354 0.03 -8.60 -22.77
CA ARG A 354 0.68 -8.91 -24.05
C ARG A 354 0.11 -10.22 -24.61
N PHE A 355 -0.24 -10.21 -25.89
CA PHE A 355 -0.81 -11.35 -26.63
C PHE A 355 -2.20 -11.79 -26.17
N TYR A 356 -2.82 -11.11 -25.21
CA TYR A 356 -4.14 -11.46 -24.75
C TYR A 356 -5.20 -11.12 -25.79
N ARG A 357 -6.15 -12.04 -25.99
CA ARG A 357 -7.34 -11.86 -26.83
C ARG A 357 -8.53 -12.58 -26.19
N ALA A 358 -9.67 -11.90 -26.12
CA ALA A 358 -10.89 -12.47 -25.53
C ALA A 358 -11.48 -13.64 -26.34
N ASP A 359 -11.25 -13.68 -27.66
CA ASP A 359 -11.84 -14.70 -28.53
C ASP A 359 -10.80 -15.29 -29.51
N SER A 360 -10.53 -16.58 -29.37
CA SER A 360 -9.55 -17.33 -30.16
C SER A 360 -10.05 -17.64 -31.58
N SER A 361 -11.38 -17.58 -31.79
CA SER A 361 -12.06 -18.04 -33.01
C SER A 361 -12.05 -17.00 -34.15
N ARG A 362 -11.94 -15.70 -33.83
CA ARG A 362 -11.87 -14.58 -34.80
C ARG A 362 -10.46 -14.36 -35.41
N ASN A 363 -9.52 -15.28 -35.17
CA ASN A 363 -8.08 -15.18 -35.48
C ASN A 363 -7.71 -14.92 -36.96
N SER A 364 -8.61 -15.14 -37.92
CA SER A 364 -8.34 -14.95 -39.34
C SER A 364 -8.90 -13.65 -39.94
N LYS A 365 -9.91 -13.01 -39.33
CA LYS A 365 -10.61 -11.86 -39.94
C LYS A 365 -10.15 -10.48 -39.44
N THR A 366 -9.74 -10.34 -38.17
CA THR A 366 -9.50 -9.01 -37.55
C THR A 366 -8.03 -8.60 -37.45
N GLY A 367 -7.08 -9.46 -37.87
CA GLY A 367 -5.67 -9.10 -38.13
C GLY A 367 -4.79 -8.67 -36.93
N GLY A 368 -5.36 -8.45 -35.74
CA GLY A 368 -4.62 -7.97 -34.57
C GLY A 368 -3.80 -9.06 -33.85
N TYR A 369 -2.74 -8.65 -33.15
CA TYR A 369 -1.80 -9.55 -32.46
C TYR A 369 -1.86 -9.55 -30.94
N GLY A 370 -2.77 -8.76 -30.34
CA GLY A 370 -2.84 -8.59 -28.89
C GLY A 370 -1.67 -7.78 -28.29
N ILE A 371 -0.95 -6.99 -29.10
CA ILE A 371 0.17 -6.15 -28.62
C ILE A 371 -0.21 -4.67 -28.54
N GLY A 372 -1.13 -4.19 -29.39
CA GLY A 372 -1.48 -2.77 -29.49
C GLY A 372 -1.87 -2.14 -28.15
N LEU A 373 -2.82 -2.73 -27.42
CA LEU A 373 -3.26 -2.19 -26.12
C LEU A 373 -2.13 -2.17 -25.07
N SER A 374 -1.23 -3.16 -25.08
CA SER A 374 -0.05 -3.15 -24.20
C SER A 374 0.96 -2.03 -24.54
N ILE A 375 1.10 -1.68 -25.82
CA ILE A 375 1.89 -0.52 -26.27
C ILE A 375 1.23 0.77 -25.78
N ALA A 376 -0.08 0.91 -25.98
CA ALA A 376 -0.83 2.07 -25.52
C ALA A 376 -0.70 2.25 -24.00
N GLN A 377 -0.81 1.17 -23.22
CA GLN A 377 -0.59 1.19 -21.78
C GLN A 377 0.82 1.65 -21.41
N SER A 378 1.84 1.13 -22.10
CA SER A 378 3.24 1.50 -21.84
C SER A 378 3.49 2.99 -22.13
N ILE A 379 2.95 3.52 -23.23
CA ILE A 379 3.03 4.95 -23.58
C ILE A 379 2.37 5.82 -22.50
N VAL A 380 1.14 5.49 -22.10
CA VAL A 380 0.38 6.26 -21.11
C VAL A 380 1.09 6.24 -19.75
N LEU A 381 1.61 5.09 -19.32
CA LEU A 381 2.38 4.97 -18.09
C LEU A 381 3.68 5.79 -18.13
N LYS A 382 4.38 5.82 -19.27
CA LYS A 382 5.58 6.65 -19.47
C LYS A 382 5.27 8.15 -19.35
N HIS A 383 4.08 8.55 -19.77
CA HIS A 383 3.53 9.90 -19.57
C HIS A 383 3.03 10.17 -18.14
N LYS A 384 3.16 9.20 -17.21
CA LYS A 384 2.61 9.24 -15.84
C LYS A 384 1.08 9.27 -15.78
N GLY A 385 0.41 8.90 -16.87
CA GLY A 385 -1.02 8.73 -16.92
C GLY A 385 -1.48 7.35 -16.45
N LYS A 386 -2.78 7.09 -16.61
CA LYS A 386 -3.40 5.79 -16.37
C LYS A 386 -4.37 5.47 -17.51
N ILE A 387 -4.27 4.26 -18.05
CA ILE A 387 -5.27 3.71 -18.97
C ILE A 387 -6.09 2.63 -18.25
N SER A 388 -7.39 2.55 -18.51
CA SER A 388 -8.26 1.46 -18.06
C SER A 388 -9.24 1.06 -19.15
N ALA A 389 -9.76 -0.15 -19.04
CA ALA A 389 -10.86 -0.64 -19.85
C ALA A 389 -11.97 -1.08 -18.89
N ASP A 390 -13.21 -0.70 -19.21
CA ASP A 390 -14.38 -0.96 -18.39
C ASP A 390 -15.58 -1.25 -19.32
N SER A 391 -16.58 -1.98 -18.81
CA SER A 391 -17.88 -2.15 -19.45
C SER A 391 -18.96 -2.03 -18.37
N PHE A 392 -19.88 -1.09 -18.56
CA PHE A 392 -20.89 -0.76 -17.53
C PHE A 392 -22.19 -1.54 -17.71
N ASP A 393 -22.57 -1.84 -18.95
CA ASP A 393 -23.81 -2.49 -19.36
C ASP A 393 -23.60 -3.91 -19.90
N GLY A 394 -22.34 -4.34 -20.11
CA GLY A 394 -22.02 -5.62 -20.75
C GLY A 394 -22.20 -5.62 -22.27
N GLU A 395 -22.48 -4.46 -22.87
CA GLU A 395 -22.69 -4.30 -24.31
C GLU A 395 -21.69 -3.31 -24.93
N ARG A 396 -21.14 -2.42 -24.10
CA ARG A 396 -20.20 -1.38 -24.50
C ARG A 396 -18.89 -1.53 -23.76
N ILE A 397 -17.80 -1.36 -24.50
CA ILE A 397 -16.46 -1.28 -23.92
C ILE A 397 -15.97 0.16 -23.99
N VAL A 398 -15.45 0.65 -22.88
CA VAL A 398 -14.92 2.01 -22.74
C VAL A 398 -13.45 1.93 -22.37
N PHE A 399 -12.59 2.43 -23.25
CA PHE A 399 -11.19 2.66 -22.95
C PHE A 399 -11.01 4.09 -22.45
N THR A 400 -10.48 4.25 -21.24
CA THR A 400 -10.27 5.55 -20.60
C THR A 400 -8.79 5.83 -20.40
N VAL A 401 -8.29 6.92 -20.97
CA VAL A 401 -6.94 7.45 -20.77
C VAL A 401 -7.01 8.69 -19.89
N LYS A 402 -6.27 8.70 -18.77
CA LYS A 402 -6.14 9.82 -17.83
C LYS A 402 -4.69 10.32 -17.87
N LEU A 403 -4.48 11.55 -18.30
CA LEU A 403 -3.17 12.20 -18.40
C LEU A 403 -2.95 13.24 -17.29
#